data_AF-A0A1Y2GXN1-F1
#
_entry.id   AF-A0A1Y2GXN1-F1
#
_cell.length_a   1.000
_cell.length_b   1.000
_cell.length_c   1.000
_cell.angle_alpha   90.00
_cell.angle_beta   90.00
_cell.angle_gamma   90.00
#
_symmetry.space_group_name_H-M   'P 1'
#
loop_
_entity.id
_entity.type
_entity.pdbx_description
1 polymer ?
#
loop_
_entity_poly.entity_id
_entity_poly.type
_entity_poly.pdbx_seq_one_letter_code
_entity_poly.pdbx_strand_id
1 'polypeptide(L)'
;RRKDKRKQMHGHDCACCRRFYELTGPLPLPDGYNTFFTPAPRPGEKEVWEKTAEERLQDRIQQISRHRVHHESPMTPPGFWDTDFPLTPDRLEWDRIADERRDRKKQRM
;
A
#
# COMPACT_ATOMS: atom_id res chain seq x y z
N ARG A 1 -20.87 -0.60 9.91
CA ARG A 1 -21.00 0.88 10.02
C ARG A 1 -19.89 1.55 9.19
N ARG A 2 -20.19 2.62 8.42
CA ARG A 2 -19.25 3.42 7.57
C ARG A 2 -18.47 2.65 6.48
N LYS A 3 -19.18 1.88 5.63
CA LYS A 3 -18.55 1.11 4.54
C LYS A 3 -17.91 2.02 3.47
N ASP A 4 -18.56 3.12 3.10
CA ASP A 4 -18.09 3.96 1.99
C ASP A 4 -16.78 4.68 2.32
N LYS A 5 -16.66 5.22 3.53
CA LYS A 5 -15.41 5.80 4.03
C LYS A 5 -14.26 4.78 4.07
N ARG A 6 -14.57 3.52 4.41
CA ARG A 6 -13.55 2.45 4.43
C ARG A 6 -13.04 2.08 3.04
N LYS A 7 -13.90 2.14 2.02
CA LYS A 7 -13.51 1.87 0.62
C LYS A 7 -12.45 2.86 0.11
N GLN A 8 -12.45 4.10 0.63
CA GLN A 8 -11.49 5.15 0.27
C GLN A 8 -10.14 5.03 1.01
N MET A 9 -10.03 4.16 2.01
CA MET A 9 -8.78 3.96 2.75
C MET A 9 -7.99 2.76 2.20
N HIS A 10 -6.67 2.87 2.20
CA HIS A 10 -5.76 1.80 1.84
C HIS A 10 -5.68 0.76 2.97
N GLY A 11 -5.89 -0.51 2.62
CA GLY A 11 -5.65 -1.64 3.49
C GLY A 11 -4.15 -1.92 3.57
N HIS A 12 -3.67 -2.19 4.77
CA HIS A 12 -2.30 -2.63 5.00
C HIS A 12 -2.28 -3.91 5.82
N ASP A 13 -1.19 -4.65 5.72
CA ASP A 13 -0.85 -5.72 6.65
C ASP A 13 -0.14 -5.13 7.88
N CYS A 14 -0.20 -5.83 9.01
CA CYS A 14 0.61 -5.56 10.18
C CYS A 14 1.37 -6.84 10.54
N ALA A 15 2.35 -6.75 11.44
CA ALA A 15 3.12 -7.91 11.87
C ALA A 15 2.24 -9.10 12.31
N CYS A 16 1.10 -8.84 12.95
CA CYS A 16 0.14 -9.87 13.37
C CYS A 16 -0.67 -10.45 12.20
N CYS A 17 -1.02 -9.63 11.20
CA CYS A 17 -1.86 -10.06 10.07
C CYS A 17 -1.05 -10.70 8.94
N ARG A 18 0.26 -10.45 8.85
CA ARG A 18 1.11 -10.95 7.77
C ARG A 18 1.04 -12.48 7.67
N ARG A 19 1.24 -13.18 8.80
CA ARG A 19 1.15 -14.64 8.87
C ARG A 19 -0.21 -15.19 8.42
N PHE A 20 -1.29 -14.47 8.70
CA PHE A 20 -2.63 -14.86 8.24
C PHE A 20 -2.71 -14.83 6.71
N TYR A 21 -2.18 -13.79 6.07
CA TYR A 21 -2.18 -13.69 4.62
C TYR A 21 -1.23 -14.69 3.94
N GLU A 22 -0.08 -14.97 4.54
CA GLU A 22 0.85 -16.01 4.07
C GLU A 22 0.21 -17.40 4.08
N LEU A 23 -0.50 -17.76 5.16
CA LEU A 23 -1.16 -19.06 5.30
C LEU A 23 -2.41 -19.18 4.41
N THR A 24 -3.16 -18.10 4.25
CA THR A 24 -4.46 -18.14 3.55
C THR A 24 -4.38 -17.76 2.07
N GLY A 25 -3.27 -17.19 1.62
CA GLY A 25 -3.01 -16.84 0.22
C GLY A 25 -3.95 -15.78 -0.36
N PRO A 26 -3.99 -15.61 -1.69
CA PRO A 26 -4.96 -14.75 -2.37
C PRO A 26 -6.39 -15.30 -2.25
N LEU A 27 -7.40 -14.48 -2.56
CA LEU A 27 -8.78 -14.97 -2.62
C LEU A 27 -8.94 -15.97 -3.77
N PRO A 28 -9.68 -17.08 -3.56
CA PRO A 28 -9.93 -18.04 -4.63
C PRO A 28 -10.61 -17.33 -5.81
N LEU A 29 -10.29 -17.80 -7.02
CA LEU A 29 -11.06 -17.39 -8.19
C LEU A 29 -12.51 -17.85 -7.99
N PRO A 30 -13.51 -17.02 -8.31
CA PRO A 30 -14.89 -17.49 -8.32
C PRO A 30 -15.03 -18.65 -9.31
N ASP A 31 -15.41 -19.83 -8.83
CA ASP A 31 -15.71 -21.01 -9.65
C ASP A 31 -17.02 -20.76 -10.39
N GLY A 32 -16.93 -20.15 -11.57
CA GLY A 32 -18.07 -19.70 -12.36
C GLY A 32 -18.12 -18.19 -12.41
N TYR A 33 -17.53 -17.63 -13.47
CA TYR A 33 -17.72 -16.24 -13.83
C TYR A 33 -19.21 -16.06 -14.17
N ASN A 34 -20.02 -15.61 -13.22
CA ASN A 34 -21.32 -15.08 -13.57
C ASN A 34 -21.09 -13.59 -13.78
N THR A 35 -20.86 -13.19 -15.04
CA THR A 35 -20.69 -11.80 -15.51
C THR A 35 -21.79 -10.86 -15.01
N PHE A 36 -22.91 -11.40 -14.51
CA PHE A 36 -24.00 -10.67 -13.89
C PHE A 36 -23.68 -10.05 -12.52
N PHE A 37 -22.83 -10.65 -11.70
CA PHE A 37 -22.55 -10.16 -10.33
C PHE A 37 -21.16 -9.56 -10.14
N THR A 38 -20.22 -9.84 -11.05
CA THR A 38 -18.91 -9.19 -11.05
C THR A 38 -18.97 -7.91 -11.89
N PRO A 39 -18.73 -6.72 -11.31
CA PRO A 39 -18.64 -5.52 -12.12
C PRO A 39 -17.50 -5.67 -13.14
N ALA A 40 -17.75 -5.27 -14.39
CA ALA A 40 -16.72 -5.26 -15.42
C ALA A 40 -15.50 -4.45 -14.92
N PRO A 41 -14.27 -4.87 -15.26
CA PRO A 41 -13.08 -4.10 -14.93
C PRO A 41 -13.21 -2.67 -15.50
N ARG A 42 -12.64 -1.69 -14.78
CA ARG A 42 -12.60 -0.32 -15.29
C ARG A 42 -11.68 -0.25 -16.53
N PRO A 43 -11.86 0.71 -17.44
CA PRO A 43 -10.98 0.88 -18.59
C PRO A 43 -9.51 0.95 -18.16
N GLY A 44 -8.68 0.01 -18.63
CA GLY A 44 -7.25 -0.09 -18.29
C GLY A 44 -6.92 -0.91 -17.04
N GLU A 45 -7.92 -1.47 -16.34
CA GLU A 45 -7.71 -2.38 -15.21
C GLU A 45 -7.57 -3.83 -15.71
N LYS A 46 -6.52 -4.53 -15.27
CA LYS A 46 -6.29 -5.95 -15.61
C LYS A 46 -7.42 -6.82 -15.09
N GLU A 47 -7.80 -7.82 -15.87
CA GLU A 47 -8.76 -8.83 -15.44
C GLU A 47 -8.18 -9.73 -14.34
N VAL A 48 -9.05 -10.37 -13.55
CA VAL A 48 -8.61 -11.13 -12.36
C VAL A 48 -7.65 -12.28 -12.71
N TRP A 49 -7.78 -12.83 -13.93
CA TRP A 49 -6.92 -13.90 -14.45
C TRP A 49 -5.54 -13.41 -14.93
N GLU A 50 -5.41 -12.14 -15.28
CA GLU A 50 -4.14 -11.56 -15.73
C GLU A 50 -3.27 -11.06 -14.56
N LYS A 51 -3.87 -10.93 -13.37
CA LYS A 51 -3.18 -10.43 -12.18
C LYS A 51 -2.23 -11.47 -11.60
N THR A 52 -1.05 -11.01 -11.18
CA THR A 52 -0.07 -11.85 -10.48
C THR A 52 -0.60 -12.27 -9.10
N ALA A 53 0.00 -13.32 -8.52
CA ALA A 53 -0.38 -13.77 -7.17
C ALA A 53 -0.23 -12.66 -6.11
N GLU A 54 0.79 -11.80 -6.26
CA GLU A 54 1.06 -10.65 -5.40
C GLU A 54 -0.01 -9.56 -5.55
N GLU A 55 -0.38 -9.21 -6.78
CA GLU A 55 -1.45 -8.24 -7.06
C GLU A 55 -2.78 -8.72 -6.45
N ARG A 56 -3.07 -10.02 -6.56
CA ARG A 56 -4.28 -10.62 -5.99
C ARG A 56 -4.26 -10.69 -4.46
N LEU A 57 -3.09 -10.86 -3.86
CA LEU A 57 -2.92 -10.75 -2.43
C LEU A 57 -3.17 -9.32 -1.96
N GLN A 58 -2.69 -8.33 -2.71
CA GLN A 58 -2.94 -6.92 -2.42
C GLN A 58 -4.42 -6.56 -2.53
N ASP A 59 -5.12 -7.08 -3.55
CA ASP A 59 -6.58 -6.95 -3.67
C ASP A 59 -7.30 -7.54 -2.44
N ARG A 60 -6.87 -8.72 -1.97
CA ARG A 60 -7.40 -9.35 -0.76
C ARG A 60 -7.18 -8.47 0.48
N ILE A 61 -5.98 -7.91 0.65
CA ILE A 61 -5.66 -6.99 1.75
C ILE A 61 -6.56 -5.76 1.67
N GLN A 62 -6.73 -5.18 0.49
CA GLN A 62 -7.56 -4.00 0.28
C GLN A 62 -9.05 -4.26 0.58
N GLN A 63 -9.54 -5.48 0.31
CA GLN A 63 -10.93 -5.87 0.59
C GLN A 63 -11.16 -6.19 2.07
N ILE A 64 -10.30 -7.00 2.68
CA ILE A 64 -10.59 -7.66 3.97
C ILE A 64 -9.85 -7.02 5.15
N SER A 65 -8.75 -6.31 4.92
CA SER A 65 -7.92 -5.80 6.03
C SER A 65 -8.73 -4.94 7.00
N ARG A 66 -8.49 -5.22 8.28
CA ARG A 66 -8.98 -4.45 9.42
C ARG A 66 -8.20 -3.15 9.58
N HIS A 67 -6.91 -3.16 9.26
CA HIS A 67 -6.05 -2.00 9.37
C HIS A 67 -6.11 -1.18 8.09
N ARG A 68 -6.52 0.09 8.22
CA ARG A 68 -6.75 0.99 7.09
C ARG A 68 -6.20 2.38 7.41
N VAL A 69 -5.59 3.01 6.41
CA VAL A 69 -5.05 4.37 6.49
C VAL A 69 -5.52 5.20 5.31
N HIS A 70 -5.74 6.49 5.52
CA HIS A 70 -6.17 7.41 4.45
C HIS A 70 -5.01 7.81 3.53
N HIS A 71 -3.81 7.94 4.07
CA HIS A 71 -2.63 8.38 3.35
C HIS A 71 -1.46 7.47 3.70
N GLU A 72 -0.53 7.32 2.76
CA GLU A 72 0.76 6.66 3.00
C GLU A 72 1.53 7.47 4.04
N SER A 73 2.12 6.79 5.03
CA SER A 73 2.94 7.44 6.04
C SER A 73 4.11 8.18 5.38
N PRO A 74 4.42 9.41 5.79
CA PRO A 74 5.58 10.11 5.28
C PRO A 74 6.85 9.34 5.63
N MET A 75 7.84 9.36 4.72
CA MET A 75 9.17 8.83 5.03
C MET A 75 9.81 9.65 6.13
N THR A 76 10.39 8.99 7.12
CA THR A 76 11.12 9.68 8.19
C THR A 76 12.32 10.43 7.58
N PRO A 77 12.54 11.70 7.96
CA PRO A 77 13.73 12.44 7.53
C PRO A 77 15.02 11.73 7.94
N PRO A 78 16.11 11.87 7.16
CA PRO A 78 17.44 11.47 7.62
C PRO A 78 17.80 12.22 8.92
N GLY A 79 18.49 11.55 9.84
CA GLY A 79 18.90 12.13 11.12
C GLY A 79 17.83 12.23 12.21
N PHE A 80 16.58 11.85 11.94
CA PHE A 80 15.47 12.03 12.89
C PHE A 80 15.64 11.30 14.23
N TRP A 81 16.35 10.17 14.23
CA TRP A 81 16.59 9.35 15.42
C TRP A 81 17.92 9.65 16.11
N ASP A 82 18.74 10.53 15.54
CA ASP A 82 20.01 10.91 16.12
C ASP A 82 19.73 11.90 17.27
N THR A 83 20.14 11.54 18.48
CA THR A 83 19.88 12.35 19.69
C THR A 83 20.81 13.55 19.82
N ASP A 84 21.92 13.55 19.09
CA ASP A 84 22.89 14.64 19.08
C ASP A 84 22.50 15.74 18.10
N PHE A 85 22.91 16.97 18.38
CA PHE A 85 22.72 18.06 17.42
C PHE A 85 23.60 17.82 16.20
N PRO A 86 23.04 17.88 14.97
CA PRO A 86 23.83 17.66 13.76
C PRO A 86 24.92 18.71 13.63
N LEU A 87 26.08 18.28 13.17
CA LEU A 87 27.07 19.20 12.67
C LEU A 87 26.56 19.83 11.36
N THR A 88 27.11 20.99 10.98
CA THR A 88 26.69 21.69 9.76
C THR A 88 26.85 20.86 8.47
N PRO A 89 27.87 19.98 8.31
CA PRO A 89 27.96 19.10 7.14
C PRO A 89 26.83 18.07 7.10
N ASP A 90 26.52 17.44 8.23
CA ASP A 90 25.51 16.38 8.34
C ASP A 90 24.13 16.91 7.97
N ARG A 91 23.80 18.12 8.44
CA ARG A 91 22.52 18.77 8.11
C ARG A 91 22.35 19.01 6.60
N LEU A 92 23.41 19.46 5.91
CA LEU A 92 23.35 19.70 4.47
C LEU A 92 23.16 18.40 3.68
N GLU A 93 23.78 17.31 4.12
CA GLU A 93 23.57 16.00 3.53
C GLU A 93 22.14 15.50 3.73
N TRP A 94 21.60 15.68 4.94
CA TRP A 94 20.23 15.32 5.27
C TRP A 94 19.21 16.08 4.42
N ASP A 95 19.41 17.39 4.23
CA ASP A 95 18.55 18.21 3.37
C ASP A 95 18.57 17.72 1.92
N ARG A 96 19.77 17.40 1.37
CA ARG A 96 19.89 16.82 0.01
C ARG A 96 19.13 15.51 -0.13
N ILE A 97 19.33 14.58 0.81
CA ILE A 97 18.64 13.27 0.80
C ILE A 97 17.12 13.45 0.92
N ALA A 98 16.66 14.40 1.74
CA ALA A 98 15.24 14.68 1.90
C ALA A 98 14.61 15.20 0.60
N ASP A 99 15.31 16.06 -0.14
CA ASP A 99 14.86 16.59 -1.42
C ASP A 99 14.85 15.53 -2.52
N GLU A 100 15.90 14.69 -2.60
CA GLU A 100 15.92 13.53 -3.52
C GLU A 100 14.74 12.58 -3.28
N ARG A 101 14.44 12.28 -2.00
CA ARG A 101 13.27 11.45 -1.63
C ARG A 101 11.96 12.11 -2.03
N ARG A 102 11.86 13.44 -1.90
CA ARG A 102 10.68 14.23 -2.28
C ARG A 102 10.47 14.20 -3.79
N ASP A 103 11.54 14.35 -4.57
CA ASP A 103 11.46 14.33 -6.04
C ASP A 103 11.17 12.94 -6.58
N ARG A 104 11.77 11.88 -5.99
CA ARG A 104 11.39 10.49 -6.31
C ARG A 104 9.91 10.22 -6.03
N LYS A 105 9.35 10.78 -4.95
CA LYS A 105 7.91 10.67 -4.66
C LYS A 105 7.06 11.40 -5.70
N LYS A 106 7.46 12.59 -6.16
CA LYS A 106 6.77 13.32 -7.24
C LYS A 106 6.79 12.55 -8.56
N GLN A 107 7.90 11.88 -8.90
CA GLN A 107 7.99 11.08 -10.13
C GLN A 107 7.12 9.81 -10.10
N ARG A 108 6.80 9.30 -8.90
CA ARG A 108 5.94 8.12 -8.71
C ARG A 108 4.44 8.48 -8.67
N MET A 109 4.11 9.75 -8.45
CA MET A 109 2.73 10.27 -8.48
C MET A 109 2.32 10.64 -9.90
#